data_AF-A0A7W1DRA4-F1
#
_entry.id   AF-A0A7W1DRA4-F1
#
_cell.length_a   1.000
_cell.length_b   1.000
_cell.length_c   1.000
_cell.angle_alpha   90.00
_cell.angle_beta   90.00
_cell.angle_gamma   90.00
#
_symmetry.space_group_name_H-M   'P 1'
#
loop_
_entity.id
_entity.type
_entity.pdbx_description
1 polymer ?
#
loop_
_entity_poly.entity_id
_entity_poly.type
_entity_poly.pdbx_seq_one_letter_code
_entity_poly.pdbx_strand_id
1 'polypeptide(L)'
;MKDDLRRALREFQDYADDVQRSGFQTFDDSVKRMLSILEPTTPIGALAHRILPRPDFEDWYEAALAQSAGRYGSLNWPPVNADRIVLQLDLLGRVAEDRIDLWKFCHTFLTRETKYDDMVHSFSSHVVRPFVRDLIRLLHTQPEMNSMDESAKPVLSVKVFVEPGRITDLQASAPGIHDVAKLVRLCEELNTCYGAECYLAVAMLTRSVLDHVPPFFGFRAFNEVVANYPWGPSRKDAMDHLQNSARKIADVHLHTRASGDEVLPNQAQVNFGPTLDVLLGEVVRLRKRPVP
;
A
#
# COMPACT_ATOMS: atom_id res chain seq x y z
N MET A 1 -1.21 28.84 -5.06
CA MET A 1 -0.20 28.17 -4.21
C MET A 1 -0.63 26.77 -3.76
N LYS A 2 -1.74 26.60 -3.02
CA LYS A 2 -2.17 25.26 -2.53
C LYS A 2 -2.67 24.33 -3.65
N ASP A 3 -3.46 24.86 -4.58
CA ASP A 3 -3.93 24.07 -5.73
C ASP A 3 -2.79 23.70 -6.69
N ASP A 4 -1.81 24.60 -6.81
CA ASP A 4 -0.57 24.34 -7.56
C ASP A 4 0.25 23.22 -6.91
N LEU A 5 0.32 23.19 -5.58
CA LEU A 5 1.02 22.15 -4.82
C LEU A 5 0.34 20.77 -4.97
N ARG A 6 -1.00 20.73 -4.91
CA ARG A 6 -1.77 19.48 -5.14
C ARG A 6 -1.66 18.98 -6.58
N ARG A 7 -1.65 19.90 -7.55
CA ARG A 7 -1.48 19.56 -8.96
C ARG A 7 -0.09 18.98 -9.20
N ALA A 8 0.94 19.65 -8.71
CA ALA A 8 2.31 19.15 -8.75
C ALA A 8 2.45 17.78 -8.07
N LEU A 9 1.67 17.51 -7.01
CA LEU A 9 1.75 16.21 -6.32
C LEU A 9 1.19 15.09 -7.16
N ARG A 10 0.05 15.32 -7.80
CA ARG A 10 -0.54 14.34 -8.73
C ARG A 10 0.41 14.08 -9.90
N GLU A 11 0.98 15.13 -10.47
CA GLU A 11 1.95 15.02 -11.55
C GLU A 11 3.21 14.25 -11.12
N PHE A 12 3.73 14.50 -9.91
CA PHE A 12 4.81 13.71 -9.33
C PHE A 12 4.43 12.23 -9.18
N GLN A 13 3.22 11.92 -8.69
CA GLN A 13 2.72 10.55 -8.54
C GLN A 13 2.58 9.84 -9.88
N ASP A 14 2.05 10.52 -10.90
CA ASP A 14 1.91 9.98 -12.25
C ASP A 14 3.30 9.62 -12.83
N TYR A 15 4.29 10.52 -12.71
CA TYR A 15 5.65 10.23 -13.15
C TYR A 15 6.36 9.16 -12.31
N ALA A 16 6.07 9.08 -11.02
CA ALA A 16 6.58 8.00 -10.18
C ALA A 16 6.02 6.63 -10.60
N ASP A 17 4.74 6.56 -10.96
CA ASP A 17 4.10 5.35 -11.51
C ASP A 17 4.72 4.97 -12.86
N ASP A 18 5.05 5.94 -13.70
CA ASP A 18 5.75 5.71 -14.98
C ASP A 18 7.14 5.11 -14.74
N VAL A 19 7.92 5.61 -13.77
CA VAL A 19 9.23 5.03 -13.41
C VAL A 19 9.06 3.57 -12.96
N GLN A 20 8.04 3.26 -12.15
CA GLN A 20 7.81 1.89 -11.69
C GLN A 20 7.41 0.92 -12.81
N ARG A 21 6.82 1.43 -13.89
CA ARG A 21 6.41 0.65 -15.07
C ARG A 21 7.45 0.65 -16.19
N SER A 22 8.48 1.47 -16.07
CA SER A 22 9.52 1.61 -17.09
C SER A 22 10.38 0.35 -17.20
N GLY A 23 10.82 0.07 -18.43
CA GLY A 23 11.87 -0.90 -18.71
C GLY A 23 13.20 -0.18 -18.91
N PHE A 24 14.27 -0.93 -19.18
CA PHE A 24 15.62 -0.37 -19.34
C PHE A 24 15.71 0.81 -20.31
N GLN A 25 15.01 0.72 -21.44
CA GLN A 25 15.07 1.76 -22.48
C GLN A 25 14.39 3.08 -22.09
N THR A 26 13.43 3.05 -21.17
CA THR A 26 12.61 4.22 -20.79
C THR A 26 12.85 4.70 -19.37
N PHE A 27 13.64 3.96 -18.59
CA PHE A 27 13.88 4.23 -17.18
C PHE A 27 14.51 5.61 -16.96
N ASP A 28 15.58 5.94 -17.70
CA ASP A 28 16.31 7.19 -17.55
C ASP A 28 15.41 8.42 -17.77
N ASP A 29 14.69 8.48 -18.90
CA ASP A 29 13.74 9.55 -19.20
C ASP A 29 12.63 9.66 -18.14
N SER A 30 12.15 8.52 -17.63
CA SER A 30 11.09 8.50 -16.62
C SER A 30 11.59 9.06 -15.29
N VAL A 31 12.81 8.70 -14.88
CA VAL A 31 13.43 9.23 -13.65
C VAL A 31 13.67 10.73 -13.79
N LYS A 32 14.20 11.19 -14.94
CA LYS A 32 14.41 12.62 -15.21
C LYS A 32 13.13 13.44 -15.11
N ARG A 33 12.03 12.93 -15.68
CA ARG A 33 10.70 13.58 -15.56
C ARG A 33 10.19 13.61 -14.13
N MET A 34 10.34 12.52 -13.38
CA MET A 34 9.95 12.48 -11.98
C MET A 34 10.75 13.50 -11.15
N LEU A 35 12.06 13.59 -11.38
CA LEU A 35 12.95 14.50 -10.65
C LEU A 35 12.74 15.97 -11.02
N SER A 36 12.30 16.29 -12.23
CA SER A 36 12.04 17.68 -12.62
C SER A 36 10.92 18.32 -11.78
N ILE A 37 9.95 17.53 -11.32
CA ILE A 37 8.89 17.98 -10.39
C ILE A 37 9.41 18.24 -8.97
N LEU A 38 10.63 17.81 -8.67
CA LEU A 38 11.30 18.07 -7.39
C LEU A 38 12.33 19.20 -7.46
N GLU A 39 12.47 19.87 -8.61
CA GLU A 39 13.34 21.04 -8.72
C GLU A 39 12.89 22.17 -7.78
N PRO A 40 13.82 22.95 -7.19
CA PRO A 40 13.48 24.04 -6.26
C PRO A 40 12.52 25.10 -6.82
N THR A 41 12.41 25.20 -8.15
CA THR A 41 11.53 26.11 -8.87
C THR A 41 10.06 25.66 -8.87
N THR A 42 9.82 24.38 -8.59
CA THR A 42 8.47 23.80 -8.58
C THR A 42 7.83 23.90 -7.18
N PRO A 43 6.48 23.88 -7.09
CA PRO A 43 5.80 23.96 -5.80
C PRO A 43 6.23 22.88 -4.80
N ILE A 44 6.38 21.63 -5.26
CA ILE A 44 6.77 20.52 -4.39
C ILE A 44 8.25 20.49 -4.14
N GLY A 45 9.08 20.74 -5.16
CA GLY A 45 10.51 20.80 -4.97
C GLY A 45 10.92 21.88 -3.98
N ALA A 46 10.31 23.07 -4.04
CA ALA A 46 10.53 24.13 -3.04
C ALA A 46 10.18 23.68 -1.61
N LEU A 47 9.07 22.96 -1.44
CA LEU A 47 8.65 22.42 -0.15
C LEU A 47 9.61 21.33 0.33
N ALA A 48 9.96 20.38 -0.53
CA ALA A 48 10.88 19.28 -0.24
C ALA A 48 12.25 19.82 0.19
N HIS A 49 12.82 20.78 -0.55
CA HIS A 49 14.12 21.40 -0.23
C HIS A 49 14.13 22.15 1.11
N ARG A 50 12.97 22.61 1.58
CA ARG A 50 12.84 23.32 2.85
C ARG A 50 12.77 22.37 4.06
N ILE A 51 12.14 21.21 3.89
CA ILE A 51 11.86 20.27 4.99
C ILE A 51 12.90 19.15 5.09
N LEU A 52 13.59 18.85 3.98
CA LEU A 52 14.55 17.78 3.93
C LEU A 52 15.91 18.21 4.51
N PRO A 53 16.57 17.32 5.27
CA PRO A 53 17.92 17.56 5.79
C PRO A 53 18.96 17.56 4.66
N ARG A 54 20.24 17.76 5.00
CA ARG A 54 21.36 17.70 4.04
C ARG A 54 22.47 16.79 4.56
N PRO A 55 22.23 15.47 4.63
CA PRO A 55 23.30 14.52 4.92
C PRO A 55 24.37 14.56 3.82
N ASP A 56 25.60 14.17 4.17
CA ASP A 56 26.69 14.06 3.21
C ASP A 56 26.55 12.77 2.39
N PHE A 57 26.19 12.92 1.11
CA PHE A 57 26.03 11.78 0.21
C PHE A 57 27.35 11.06 -0.06
N GLU A 58 28.46 11.80 -0.21
CA GLU A 58 29.74 11.19 -0.58
C GLU A 58 30.27 10.33 0.56
N ASP A 59 30.25 10.87 1.79
CA ASP A 59 30.66 10.12 2.98
C ASP A 59 29.85 8.83 3.15
N TRP A 60 28.52 8.91 2.98
CA TRP A 60 27.65 7.75 3.04
C TRP A 60 27.94 6.73 1.93
N TYR A 61 28.11 7.18 0.69
CA TYR A 61 28.29 6.30 -0.46
C TYR A 61 29.69 5.64 -0.47
N GLU A 62 30.74 6.38 -0.09
CA GLU A 62 32.08 5.83 0.08
C GLU A 62 32.12 4.79 1.22
N ALA A 63 31.44 5.05 2.34
CA ALA A 63 31.32 4.08 3.43
C ALA A 63 30.59 2.80 2.98
N ALA A 64 29.57 2.91 2.12
CA ALA A 64 28.87 1.78 1.54
C ALA A 64 29.78 0.98 0.57
N LEU A 65 30.56 1.67 -0.27
CA LEU A 65 31.51 1.05 -1.18
C LEU A 65 32.65 0.34 -0.44
N ALA A 66 33.20 0.95 0.61
CA ALA A 66 34.26 0.35 1.42
C ALA A 66 33.84 -1.00 2.02
N GLN A 67 32.56 -1.15 2.35
CA GLN A 67 32.00 -2.39 2.89
C GLN A 67 31.68 -3.45 1.81
N SER A 68 31.62 -3.05 0.54
CA SER A 68 31.35 -3.94 -0.60
C SER A 68 32.57 -4.73 -1.10
N ALA A 69 33.77 -4.50 -0.55
CA ALA A 69 35.00 -5.14 -1.00
C ALA A 69 34.99 -6.66 -0.71
N GLY A 70 34.47 -7.44 -1.67
CA GLY A 70 34.48 -8.91 -1.68
C GLY A 70 33.20 -9.61 -1.19
N ARG A 71 32.13 -8.86 -0.87
CA ARG A 71 30.80 -9.37 -0.47
C ARG A 71 29.70 -8.50 -1.11
N TYR A 72 28.43 -8.89 -1.00
CA TYR A 72 27.31 -8.01 -1.37
C TYR A 72 27.44 -6.68 -0.60
N GLY A 73 27.47 -5.56 -1.31
CA GLY A 73 27.49 -4.25 -0.68
C GLY A 73 26.20 -4.01 0.10
N SER A 74 26.31 -3.36 1.26
CA SER A 74 25.14 -2.88 2.01
C SER A 74 25.08 -1.37 1.91
N LEU A 75 23.91 -0.86 1.50
CA LEU A 75 23.66 0.58 1.43
C LEU A 75 23.52 1.23 2.80
N ASN A 76 23.34 0.45 3.87
CA ASN A 76 23.27 0.93 5.26
C ASN A 76 22.44 2.21 5.43
N TRP A 77 21.21 2.19 4.92
CA TRP A 77 20.32 3.34 4.95
C TRP A 77 20.16 3.87 6.39
N PRO A 78 20.19 5.20 6.60
CA PRO A 78 19.90 5.77 7.90
C PRO A 78 18.53 5.31 8.43
N PRO A 79 18.40 5.05 9.74
CA PRO A 79 17.12 4.68 10.34
C PRO A 79 16.14 5.86 10.38
N VAL A 80 16.64 7.10 10.27
CA VAL A 80 15.84 8.31 10.22
C VAL A 80 15.29 8.49 8.80
N ASN A 81 13.95 8.51 8.67
CA ASN A 81 13.27 8.55 7.37
C ASN A 81 13.67 9.77 6.52
N ALA A 82 13.89 10.94 7.12
CA ALA A 82 14.21 12.16 6.39
C ALA A 82 15.61 12.11 5.73
N ASP A 83 16.63 11.64 6.45
CA ASP A 83 18.00 11.49 5.91
C ASP A 83 18.01 10.46 4.78
N ARG A 84 17.30 9.35 4.95
CA ARG A 84 17.15 8.32 3.93
C ARG A 84 16.51 8.88 2.65
N ILE A 85 15.44 9.67 2.75
CA ILE A 85 14.77 10.27 1.59
C ILE A 85 15.75 11.13 0.78
N VAL A 86 16.61 11.90 1.46
CA VAL A 86 17.59 12.76 0.78
C VAL A 86 18.66 11.96 0.08
N LEU A 87 19.23 10.96 0.76
CA LEU A 87 20.24 10.10 0.14
C LEU A 87 19.67 9.34 -1.07
N GLN A 88 18.40 8.93 -1.01
CA GLN A 88 17.72 8.34 -2.16
C GLN A 88 17.48 9.35 -3.28
N LEU A 89 17.08 10.58 -2.96
CA LEU A 89 16.93 11.66 -3.94
C LEU A 89 18.26 11.96 -4.65
N ASP A 90 19.35 12.10 -3.90
CA ASP A 90 20.68 12.36 -4.43
C ASP A 90 21.20 11.18 -5.27
N LEU A 91 20.94 9.94 -4.84
CA LEU A 91 21.25 8.75 -5.62
C LEU A 91 20.50 8.76 -6.96
N LEU A 92 19.19 9.04 -6.94
CA LEU A 92 18.37 9.10 -8.15
C LEU A 92 18.86 10.22 -9.08
N GLY A 93 19.19 11.39 -8.55
CA GLY A 93 19.77 12.50 -9.31
C GLY A 93 21.09 12.10 -9.97
N ARG A 94 22.00 11.46 -9.22
CA ARG A 94 23.29 11.01 -9.75
C ARG A 94 23.17 9.91 -10.79
N VAL A 95 22.19 9.02 -10.67
CA VAL A 95 21.89 8.02 -11.70
C VAL A 95 21.35 8.71 -12.96
N ALA A 96 20.39 9.64 -12.83
CA ALA A 96 19.83 10.38 -13.96
C ALA A 96 20.86 11.28 -14.67
N GLU A 97 21.88 11.75 -13.96
CA GLU A 97 22.97 12.55 -14.51
C GLU A 97 24.17 11.71 -14.98
N ASP A 98 24.04 10.38 -15.04
CA ASP A 98 25.10 9.44 -15.39
C ASP A 98 26.38 9.54 -14.53
N ARG A 99 26.28 10.13 -13.33
CA ARG A 99 27.38 10.19 -12.34
C ARG A 99 27.53 8.88 -11.59
N ILE A 100 26.46 8.11 -11.46
CA ILE A 100 26.46 6.74 -10.95
C ILE A 100 25.91 5.83 -12.06
N ASP A 101 26.77 4.94 -12.53
CA ASP A 101 26.36 3.90 -13.48
C ASP A 101 25.38 2.93 -12.81
N LEU A 102 24.14 2.91 -13.32
CA LEU A 102 23.05 2.10 -12.76
C LEU A 102 23.40 0.61 -12.76
N TRP A 103 24.04 0.12 -13.82
CA TRP A 103 24.45 -1.27 -13.92
C TRP A 103 25.39 -1.63 -12.75
N LYS A 104 26.46 -0.85 -12.58
CA LYS A 104 27.50 -1.07 -11.57
C LYS A 104 26.93 -0.94 -10.18
N PHE A 105 26.07 0.05 -9.97
CA PHE A 105 25.36 0.21 -8.70
C PHE A 105 24.53 -1.04 -8.38
N CYS A 106 23.66 -1.48 -9.29
CA CYS A 106 22.81 -2.65 -9.10
C CYS A 106 23.63 -3.90 -8.81
N HIS A 107 24.73 -4.12 -9.52
CA HIS A 107 25.59 -5.29 -9.30
C HIS A 107 26.40 -5.24 -8.01
N THR A 108 26.71 -4.03 -7.54
CA THR A 108 27.43 -3.85 -6.27
C THR A 108 26.50 -4.05 -5.08
N PHE A 109 25.25 -3.57 -5.16
CA PHE A 109 24.38 -3.42 -3.99
C PHE A 109 23.06 -4.19 -4.02
N LEU A 110 22.51 -4.54 -5.19
CA LEU A 110 21.11 -4.99 -5.29
C LEU A 110 20.93 -6.39 -5.89
N THR A 111 21.63 -6.73 -6.97
CA THR A 111 21.34 -7.95 -7.73
C THR A 111 22.55 -8.46 -8.51
N ARG A 112 22.53 -9.74 -8.95
CA ARG A 112 23.51 -10.31 -9.90
C ARG A 112 22.90 -10.57 -11.29
N GLU A 113 21.65 -10.16 -11.48
CA GLU A 113 20.96 -10.32 -12.75
C GLU A 113 21.65 -9.52 -13.84
N THR A 114 21.95 -10.18 -14.95
CA THR A 114 22.61 -9.55 -16.10
C THR A 114 21.62 -8.94 -17.08
N LYS A 115 20.32 -9.23 -16.92
CA LYS A 115 19.25 -8.66 -17.74
C LYS A 115 18.93 -7.24 -17.28
N TYR A 116 18.91 -6.32 -18.23
CA TYR A 116 18.73 -4.90 -17.95
C TYR A 116 17.37 -4.56 -17.32
N ASP A 117 16.29 -5.20 -17.76
CA ASP A 117 14.96 -4.96 -17.18
C ASP A 117 14.86 -5.46 -15.74
N ASP A 118 15.47 -6.60 -15.43
CA ASP A 118 15.49 -7.14 -14.07
C ASP A 118 16.31 -6.24 -13.12
N MET A 119 17.39 -5.64 -13.64
CA MET A 119 18.15 -4.62 -12.89
C MET A 119 17.32 -3.37 -12.62
N VAL A 120 16.60 -2.86 -13.62
CA VAL A 120 15.70 -1.71 -13.44
C VAL A 120 14.60 -2.04 -12.44
N HIS A 121 14.00 -3.22 -12.53
CA HIS A 121 12.98 -3.66 -11.58
C HIS A 121 13.55 -3.74 -10.15
N SER A 122 14.76 -4.29 -9.99
CA SER A 122 15.44 -4.35 -8.69
C SER A 122 15.72 -2.97 -8.12
N PHE A 123 16.24 -2.05 -8.94
CA PHE A 123 16.47 -0.66 -8.52
C PHE A 123 15.17 0.06 -8.15
N SER A 124 14.14 -0.05 -8.99
CA SER A 124 12.83 0.56 -8.75
C SER A 124 12.17 0.05 -7.46
N SER A 125 12.25 -1.25 -7.19
CA SER A 125 11.67 -1.85 -5.98
C SER A 125 12.42 -1.48 -4.69
N HIS A 126 13.74 -1.37 -4.74
CA HIS A 126 14.57 -1.14 -3.55
C HIS A 126 14.89 0.34 -3.27
N VAL A 127 14.88 1.20 -4.30
CA VAL A 127 15.25 2.61 -4.20
C VAL A 127 14.05 3.52 -4.50
N VAL A 128 13.48 3.44 -5.71
CA VAL A 128 12.45 4.40 -6.17
C VAL A 128 11.16 4.26 -5.36
N ARG A 129 10.62 3.05 -5.22
CA ARG A 129 9.32 2.81 -4.56
C ARG A 129 9.33 3.24 -3.08
N PRO A 130 10.34 2.89 -2.26
CA PRO A 130 10.45 3.41 -0.90
C PRO A 130 10.60 4.93 -0.84
N PHE A 131 11.43 5.51 -1.73
CA PHE A 131 11.63 6.96 -1.82
C PHE A 131 10.31 7.70 -2.06
N VAL A 132 9.57 7.33 -3.10
CA VAL A 132 8.29 7.96 -3.47
C VAL A 132 7.29 7.87 -2.31
N ARG A 133 7.15 6.67 -1.72
CA ARG A 133 6.25 6.44 -0.59
C ARG A 133 6.58 7.35 0.60
N ASP A 134 7.85 7.43 0.96
CA ASP A 134 8.27 8.13 2.18
C ASP A 134 8.31 9.66 1.97
N LEU A 135 8.64 10.13 0.77
CA LEU A 135 8.52 11.54 0.40
C LEU A 135 7.06 12.01 0.43
N ILE A 136 6.13 11.28 -0.17
CA ILE A 136 4.69 11.64 -0.14
C ILE A 136 4.19 11.72 1.31
N ARG A 137 4.54 10.73 2.13
CA ARG A 137 4.20 10.73 3.56
C ARG A 137 4.73 11.97 4.26
N LEU A 138 6.00 12.32 4.03
CA LEU A 138 6.62 13.51 4.62
C LEU A 138 5.93 14.79 4.14
N LEU A 139 5.64 14.94 2.85
CA LEU A 139 4.96 16.11 2.30
C LEU A 139 3.56 16.28 2.91
N HIS A 140 2.82 15.19 3.11
CA HIS A 140 1.49 15.24 3.74
C HIS A 140 1.51 15.67 5.21
N THR A 141 2.64 15.54 5.91
CA THR A 141 2.75 16.07 7.29
C THR A 141 2.79 17.60 7.34
N GLN A 142 2.99 18.27 6.20
CA GLN A 142 3.18 19.72 6.14
C GLN A 142 1.84 20.47 6.18
N PRO A 143 1.71 21.55 7.00
CA PRO A 143 0.46 22.33 7.11
C PRO A 143 -0.05 22.89 5.78
N GLU A 144 0.84 23.19 4.84
CA GLU A 144 0.49 23.69 3.51
C GLU A 144 -0.25 22.64 2.67
N MET A 145 0.01 21.36 2.92
CA MET A 145 -0.71 20.22 2.35
C MET A 145 -2.00 19.91 3.12
N ASN A 146 -2.02 20.15 4.44
CA ASN A 146 -3.09 19.73 5.35
C ASN A 146 -4.22 20.78 5.54
N SER A 147 -3.94 22.08 5.35
CA SER A 147 -4.88 23.17 5.70
C SER A 147 -5.92 23.46 4.60
N MET A 148 -6.87 22.53 4.44
CA MET A 148 -8.21 22.74 3.85
C MET A 148 -9.16 21.56 4.12
N ASP A 149 -8.76 20.61 4.98
CA ASP A 149 -9.44 19.31 5.16
C ASP A 149 -10.69 19.37 6.07
N GLU A 150 -11.17 20.56 6.44
CA GLU A 150 -12.44 20.69 7.17
C GLU A 150 -13.66 20.85 6.26
N SER A 151 -13.51 21.21 4.97
CA SER A 151 -14.69 21.50 4.13
C SER A 151 -14.66 21.02 2.67
N ALA A 152 -13.64 20.27 2.22
CA ALA A 152 -13.63 19.76 0.84
C ALA A 152 -12.87 18.44 0.68
N LYS A 153 -13.58 17.30 0.80
CA LYS A 153 -13.11 16.00 0.29
C LYS A 153 -12.84 16.14 -1.22
N PRO A 154 -11.64 15.76 -1.68
CA PRO A 154 -11.40 14.36 -2.02
C PRO A 154 -10.08 13.86 -1.40
N VAL A 155 -10.21 12.84 -0.57
CA VAL A 155 -9.11 12.05 -0.03
C VAL A 155 -8.39 11.41 -1.22
N LEU A 156 -7.07 11.59 -1.32
CA LEU A 156 -6.19 10.67 -2.05
C LEU A 156 -6.65 9.27 -1.69
N SER A 157 -7.21 8.53 -2.64
CA SER A 157 -7.78 7.20 -2.45
C SER A 157 -6.71 6.28 -1.87
N VAL A 158 -6.58 6.27 -0.55
CA VAL A 158 -6.04 5.13 0.17
C VAL A 158 -6.91 3.99 -0.34
N LYS A 159 -6.32 3.00 -1.00
CA LYS A 159 -7.05 1.79 -1.35
C LYS A 159 -7.53 1.19 -0.03
N VAL A 160 -8.80 1.42 0.30
CA VAL A 160 -9.44 0.90 1.50
C VAL A 160 -10.22 -0.33 1.09
N PHE A 161 -10.14 -1.40 1.88
CA PHE A 161 -10.92 -2.60 1.61
C PHE A 161 -12.29 -2.54 2.28
N VAL A 162 -12.31 -2.05 3.53
CA VAL A 162 -13.50 -1.76 4.31
C VAL A 162 -13.59 -0.26 4.51
N GLU A 163 -14.68 0.35 4.07
CA GLU A 163 -14.91 1.79 4.22
C GLU A 163 -14.73 2.23 5.69
N PRO A 164 -13.96 3.29 5.99
CA PRO A 164 -13.73 3.70 7.38
C PRO A 164 -15.03 4.03 8.13
N GLY A 165 -16.03 4.58 7.43
CA GLY A 165 -17.36 4.83 7.99
C GLY A 165 -18.06 3.56 8.47
N ARG A 166 -17.82 2.41 7.82
CA ARG A 166 -18.34 1.10 8.26
C ARG A 166 -17.70 0.67 9.57
N ILE A 167 -16.40 0.90 9.74
CA ILE A 167 -15.68 0.58 10.98
C ILE A 167 -16.21 1.44 12.13
N THR A 168 -16.40 2.74 11.89
CA THR A 168 -17.03 3.65 12.87
C THR A 168 -18.44 3.20 13.24
N ASP A 169 -19.26 2.80 12.27
CA ASP A 169 -20.61 2.28 12.49
C ASP A 169 -20.60 1.00 13.36
N LEU A 170 -19.64 0.11 13.16
CA LEU A 170 -19.48 -1.10 13.97
C LEU A 170 -19.08 -0.75 15.42
N GLN A 171 -18.12 0.15 15.59
CA GLN A 171 -17.67 0.64 16.90
C GLN A 171 -18.79 1.35 17.67
N ALA A 172 -19.62 2.13 16.99
CA ALA A 172 -20.74 2.87 17.57
C ALA A 172 -22.01 2.01 17.76
N SER A 173 -22.00 0.75 17.33
CA SER A 173 -23.17 -0.11 17.43
C SER A 173 -23.51 -0.47 18.88
N ALA A 174 -24.79 -0.62 19.21
CA ALA A 174 -25.23 -0.87 20.58
C ALA A 174 -24.56 -2.13 21.15
N PRO A 175 -24.19 -2.15 22.45
CA PRO A 175 -23.65 -3.35 23.09
C PRO A 175 -24.68 -4.49 23.01
N GLY A 176 -24.20 -5.69 22.72
CA GLY A 176 -25.02 -6.89 22.58
C GLY A 176 -24.23 -8.12 23.03
N ILE A 177 -24.83 -9.31 22.90
CA ILE A 177 -24.28 -10.58 23.43
C ILE A 177 -22.87 -10.87 22.89
N HIS A 178 -22.60 -10.51 21.64
CA HIS A 178 -21.29 -10.70 21.00
C HIS A 178 -20.53 -9.37 20.93
N ASP A 179 -19.27 -9.37 21.38
CA ASP A 179 -18.38 -8.22 21.27
C ASP A 179 -17.92 -8.02 19.81
N VAL A 180 -17.94 -6.76 19.36
CA VAL A 180 -17.51 -6.35 18.01
C VAL A 180 -16.03 -6.04 17.94
N ALA A 181 -15.32 -5.90 19.07
CA ALA A 181 -13.93 -5.45 19.12
C ALA A 181 -13.00 -6.27 18.20
N LYS A 182 -13.15 -7.60 18.19
CA LYS A 182 -12.36 -8.46 17.30
C LYS A 182 -12.71 -8.26 15.82
N LEU A 183 -13.99 -8.11 15.49
CA LEU A 183 -14.43 -7.86 14.11
C LEU A 183 -13.92 -6.50 13.62
N VAL A 184 -14.01 -5.46 14.45
CA VAL A 184 -13.45 -4.13 14.18
C VAL A 184 -11.95 -4.24 13.91
N ARG A 185 -11.21 -4.93 14.78
CA ARG A 185 -9.77 -5.08 14.64
C ARG A 185 -9.38 -5.80 13.34
N LEU A 186 -10.12 -6.85 12.98
CA LEU A 186 -9.93 -7.55 11.72
C LEU A 186 -10.15 -6.62 10.52
N CYS A 187 -11.17 -5.76 10.54
CA CYS A 187 -11.39 -4.78 9.47
C CYS A 187 -10.25 -3.76 9.35
N GLU A 188 -9.71 -3.26 10.46
CA GLU A 188 -8.57 -2.33 10.48
C GLU A 188 -7.30 -2.97 9.92
N GLU A 189 -7.01 -4.21 10.32
CA GLU A 189 -5.87 -4.98 9.82
C GLU A 189 -6.02 -5.28 8.33
N LEU A 190 -7.24 -5.58 7.88
CA LEU A 190 -7.53 -5.86 6.48
C LEU A 190 -7.31 -4.60 5.61
N ASN A 191 -7.69 -3.41 6.10
CA ASN A 191 -7.35 -2.14 5.46
C ASN A 191 -5.84 -1.89 5.40
N THR A 192 -5.12 -2.18 6.49
CA THR A 192 -3.66 -2.04 6.56
C THR A 192 -2.97 -2.95 5.54
N CYS A 193 -3.35 -4.24 5.50
CA CYS A 193 -2.80 -5.21 4.57
C CYS A 193 -3.15 -4.88 3.12
N TYR A 194 -4.36 -4.41 2.84
CA TYR A 194 -4.77 -4.07 1.48
C TYR A 194 -4.04 -2.83 0.96
N GLY A 195 -3.90 -1.79 1.78
CA GLY A 195 -3.11 -0.60 1.43
C GLY A 195 -1.60 -0.87 1.29
N ALA A 196 -1.10 -1.90 1.97
CA ALA A 196 0.29 -2.35 1.87
C ALA A 196 0.50 -3.46 0.81
N GLU A 197 -0.53 -3.82 0.05
CA GLU A 197 -0.49 -4.87 -0.99
C GLU A 197 -0.12 -6.27 -0.47
N CYS A 198 -0.37 -6.56 0.81
CA CYS A 198 -0.15 -7.87 1.42
C CYS A 198 -1.30 -8.83 1.07
N TYR A 199 -1.47 -9.18 -0.21
CA TYR A 199 -2.67 -9.87 -0.71
C TYR A 199 -2.92 -11.27 -0.14
N LEU A 200 -1.85 -12.01 0.23
CA LEU A 200 -2.00 -13.26 0.99
C LEU A 200 -2.69 -13.03 2.33
N ALA A 201 -2.26 -12.00 3.07
CA ALA A 201 -2.87 -11.63 4.35
C ALA A 201 -4.30 -11.13 4.15
N VAL A 202 -4.58 -10.37 3.09
CA VAL A 202 -5.94 -9.91 2.75
C VAL A 202 -6.89 -11.10 2.57
N ALA A 203 -6.48 -12.15 1.84
CA ALA A 203 -7.29 -13.35 1.66
C ALA A 203 -7.55 -14.06 3.01
N MET A 204 -6.52 -14.23 3.84
CA MET A 204 -6.61 -14.88 5.15
C MET A 204 -7.48 -14.10 6.15
N LEU A 205 -7.34 -12.77 6.16
CA LEU A 205 -8.14 -11.88 7.01
C LEU A 205 -9.60 -11.84 6.53
N THR A 206 -9.85 -11.83 5.22
CA THR A 206 -11.22 -11.90 4.68
C THR A 206 -11.91 -13.18 5.15
N ARG A 207 -11.24 -14.35 5.06
CA ARG A 207 -11.74 -15.61 5.61
C ARG A 207 -12.01 -15.50 7.12
N SER A 208 -11.06 -14.93 7.86
CA SER A 208 -11.18 -14.76 9.32
C SER A 208 -12.40 -13.91 9.68
N VAL A 209 -12.68 -12.84 8.93
CA VAL A 209 -13.92 -12.06 9.08
C VAL A 209 -15.14 -12.96 8.86
N LEU A 210 -15.18 -13.75 7.79
CA LEU A 210 -16.30 -14.66 7.53
C LEU A 210 -16.47 -15.76 8.59
N ASP A 211 -15.43 -16.12 9.36
CA ASP A 211 -15.53 -17.06 10.49
C ASP A 211 -16.05 -16.38 11.77
N HIS A 212 -15.84 -15.07 11.92
CA HIS A 212 -16.25 -14.30 13.09
C HIS A 212 -17.60 -13.62 12.97
N VAL A 213 -18.15 -13.49 11.76
CA VAL A 213 -19.46 -12.86 11.51
C VAL A 213 -20.69 -13.71 11.92
N PRO A 214 -20.73 -15.05 11.79
CA PRO A 214 -21.96 -15.83 12.00
C PRO A 214 -22.70 -15.60 13.33
N PRO A 215 -22.04 -15.44 14.49
CA PRO A 215 -22.72 -15.22 15.76
C PRO A 215 -23.61 -13.96 15.78
N PHE A 216 -23.27 -12.91 15.02
CA PHE A 216 -24.10 -11.71 14.92
C PHE A 216 -25.44 -11.96 14.23
N PHE A 217 -25.57 -13.07 13.50
CA PHE A 217 -26.78 -13.52 12.84
C PHE A 217 -27.48 -14.67 13.60
N GLY A 218 -26.94 -15.12 14.73
CA GLY A 218 -27.45 -16.27 15.49
C GLY A 218 -27.05 -17.64 14.92
N PHE A 219 -26.03 -17.70 14.06
CA PHE A 219 -25.55 -18.93 13.43
C PHE A 219 -24.11 -19.26 13.85
N ARG A 220 -23.66 -20.49 13.62
CA ARG A 220 -22.32 -20.96 14.00
C ARG A 220 -21.31 -20.84 12.86
N ALA A 221 -21.78 -20.96 11.63
CA ALA A 221 -20.94 -20.94 10.45
C ALA A 221 -21.54 -20.06 9.34
N PHE A 222 -20.69 -19.51 8.48
CA PHE A 222 -21.16 -18.54 7.48
C PHE A 222 -22.03 -19.19 6.41
N ASN A 223 -21.82 -20.46 6.07
CA ASN A 223 -22.72 -21.19 5.17
C ASN A 223 -24.15 -21.26 5.74
N GLU A 224 -24.32 -21.37 7.07
CA GLU A 224 -25.63 -21.29 7.71
C GLU A 224 -26.24 -19.91 7.58
N VAL A 225 -25.43 -18.85 7.70
CA VAL A 225 -25.86 -17.46 7.47
C VAL A 225 -26.38 -17.30 6.04
N VAL A 226 -25.64 -17.78 5.05
CA VAL A 226 -26.04 -17.66 3.63
C VAL A 226 -27.31 -18.45 3.33
N ALA A 227 -27.44 -19.66 3.90
CA ALA A 227 -28.56 -20.55 3.62
C ALA A 227 -29.85 -20.15 4.35
N ASN A 228 -29.77 -19.72 5.61
CA ASN A 228 -30.92 -19.62 6.52
C ASN A 228 -31.34 -18.19 6.84
N TYR A 229 -30.45 -17.21 6.71
CA TYR A 229 -30.83 -15.82 6.96
C TYR A 229 -31.70 -15.29 5.80
N PRO A 230 -32.76 -14.51 6.07
CA PRO A 230 -33.70 -14.03 5.05
C PRO A 230 -33.10 -12.93 4.18
N TRP A 231 -32.11 -13.29 3.35
CA TRP A 231 -31.51 -12.41 2.35
C TRP A 231 -32.51 -12.12 1.23
N GLY A 232 -32.53 -10.87 0.75
CA GLY A 232 -33.11 -10.58 -0.57
C GLY A 232 -32.29 -11.26 -1.68
N PRO A 233 -32.87 -11.57 -2.85
CA PRO A 233 -32.23 -12.39 -3.89
C PRO A 233 -30.80 -11.93 -4.24
N SER A 234 -30.61 -10.66 -4.58
CA SER A 234 -29.28 -10.14 -4.96
C SER A 234 -28.27 -10.11 -3.81
N ARG A 235 -28.74 -9.94 -2.57
CA ARG A 235 -27.83 -10.01 -1.40
C ARG A 235 -27.42 -11.46 -1.14
N LYS A 236 -28.33 -12.40 -1.36
CA LYS A 236 -28.03 -13.84 -1.23
C LYS A 236 -26.94 -14.24 -2.21
N ASP A 237 -27.05 -13.87 -3.48
CA ASP A 237 -26.03 -14.14 -4.50
C ASP A 237 -24.65 -13.57 -4.10
N ALA A 238 -24.66 -12.38 -3.51
CA ALA A 238 -23.45 -11.73 -3.01
C ALA A 238 -22.83 -12.51 -1.82
N MET A 239 -23.64 -12.99 -0.88
CA MET A 239 -23.17 -13.82 0.23
C MET A 239 -22.69 -15.20 -0.23
N ASP A 240 -23.37 -15.80 -1.20
CA ASP A 240 -22.95 -17.03 -1.86
C ASP A 240 -21.58 -16.85 -2.54
N HIS A 241 -21.34 -15.69 -3.17
CA HIS A 241 -20.04 -15.37 -3.74
C HIS A 241 -18.93 -15.26 -2.68
N LEU A 242 -19.17 -14.59 -1.55
CA LEU A 242 -18.22 -14.56 -0.44
C LEU A 242 -17.93 -15.96 0.11
N GLN A 243 -18.98 -16.75 0.34
CA GLN A 243 -18.86 -18.09 0.89
C GLN A 243 -18.07 -19.02 -0.03
N ASN A 244 -18.32 -18.96 -1.33
CA ASN A 244 -17.76 -19.92 -2.28
C ASN A 244 -16.44 -19.47 -2.91
N SER A 245 -16.24 -18.17 -3.13
CA SER A 245 -15.03 -17.65 -3.78
C SER A 245 -13.99 -17.23 -2.75
N ALA A 246 -14.32 -16.32 -1.83
CA ALA A 246 -13.34 -15.76 -0.90
C ALA A 246 -12.72 -16.83 0.00
N ARG A 247 -13.54 -17.77 0.54
CA ARG A 247 -13.02 -18.89 1.33
C ARG A 247 -12.09 -19.79 0.53
N LYS A 248 -12.47 -20.18 -0.71
CA LYS A 248 -11.65 -21.09 -1.54
C LYS A 248 -10.32 -20.45 -1.92
N ILE A 249 -10.30 -19.17 -2.26
CA ILE A 249 -9.07 -18.43 -2.55
C ILE A 249 -8.16 -18.41 -1.32
N ALA A 250 -8.72 -18.11 -0.14
CA ALA A 250 -7.95 -18.18 1.10
C ALA A 250 -7.44 -19.61 1.40
N ASP A 251 -8.26 -20.65 1.21
CA ASP A 251 -7.85 -22.05 1.42
C ASP A 251 -6.71 -22.47 0.52
N VAL A 252 -6.73 -22.09 -0.76
CA VAL A 252 -5.65 -22.38 -1.70
C VAL A 252 -4.34 -21.82 -1.16
N HIS A 253 -4.32 -20.56 -0.73
CA HIS A 253 -3.10 -19.93 -0.23
C HIS A 253 -2.72 -20.31 1.21
N LEU A 254 -3.64 -20.86 2.00
CA LEU A 254 -3.37 -21.36 3.35
C LEU A 254 -2.84 -22.81 3.35
N HIS A 255 -3.30 -23.65 2.41
CA HIS A 255 -3.02 -25.08 2.44
C HIS A 255 -2.02 -25.54 1.37
N THR A 256 -1.82 -24.78 0.31
CA THR A 256 -0.83 -25.12 -0.73
C THR A 256 0.58 -24.81 -0.22
N ARG A 257 1.53 -25.69 -0.51
CA ARG A 257 2.95 -25.47 -0.19
C ARG A 257 3.62 -24.70 -1.32
N ALA A 258 4.68 -23.96 -0.98
CA ALA A 258 5.46 -23.24 -1.97
C ALA A 258 5.92 -24.16 -3.11
N SER A 259 5.79 -23.67 -4.35
CA SER A 259 6.13 -24.38 -5.58
C SER A 259 7.04 -23.52 -6.47
N GLY A 260 7.78 -24.16 -7.40
CA GLY A 260 8.67 -23.46 -8.32
C GLY A 260 7.97 -22.55 -9.33
N ASP A 261 6.70 -22.84 -9.63
CA ASP A 261 5.86 -22.08 -10.58
C ASP A 261 4.66 -21.39 -9.89
N GLU A 262 4.81 -21.02 -8.62
CA GLU A 262 3.72 -20.45 -7.83
C GLU A 262 3.34 -19.04 -8.30
N VAL A 263 2.04 -18.83 -8.57
CA VAL A 263 1.49 -17.51 -8.86
C VAL A 263 0.81 -16.96 -7.60
N LEU A 264 1.34 -15.86 -7.08
CA LEU A 264 0.79 -15.18 -5.91
C LEU A 264 -0.50 -14.43 -6.25
N PRO A 265 -1.43 -14.28 -5.28
CA PRO A 265 -2.66 -13.57 -5.50
C PRO A 265 -2.40 -12.09 -5.75
N ASN A 266 -3.15 -11.51 -6.69
CA ASN A 266 -3.17 -10.07 -6.94
C ASN A 266 -4.43 -9.40 -6.37
N GLN A 267 -4.49 -8.07 -6.47
CA GLN A 267 -5.61 -7.27 -6.00
C GLN A 267 -6.97 -7.75 -6.53
N ALA A 268 -7.07 -8.12 -7.81
CA ALA A 268 -8.33 -8.52 -8.44
C ALA A 268 -8.87 -9.84 -7.86
N GLN A 269 -7.97 -10.77 -7.49
CA GLN A 269 -8.36 -12.06 -6.95
C GLN A 269 -8.86 -11.98 -5.50
N VAL A 270 -8.35 -11.03 -4.71
CA VAL A 270 -8.67 -10.95 -3.27
C VAL A 270 -9.63 -9.82 -2.90
N ASN A 271 -9.97 -8.94 -3.85
CA ASN A 271 -10.82 -7.78 -3.56
C ASN A 271 -12.30 -8.15 -3.46
N PHE A 272 -12.73 -8.49 -2.25
CA PHE A 272 -14.13 -8.71 -1.88
C PHE A 272 -14.75 -7.52 -1.14
N GLY A 273 -14.09 -6.36 -1.13
CA GLY A 273 -14.48 -5.18 -0.34
C GLY A 273 -15.95 -4.77 -0.49
N PRO A 274 -16.48 -4.58 -1.72
CA PRO A 274 -17.88 -4.19 -1.92
C PRO A 274 -18.88 -5.20 -1.34
N THR A 275 -18.60 -6.50 -1.53
CA THR A 275 -19.48 -7.56 -1.02
C THR A 275 -19.39 -7.70 0.50
N LEU A 276 -18.19 -7.53 1.04
CA LEU A 276 -17.96 -7.55 2.49
C LEU A 276 -18.64 -6.35 3.17
N ASP A 277 -18.66 -5.17 2.54
CA ASP A 277 -19.38 -4.01 3.10
C ASP A 277 -20.88 -4.28 3.23
N VAL A 278 -21.50 -4.94 2.25
CA VAL A 278 -22.92 -5.35 2.33
C VAL A 278 -23.16 -6.26 3.55
N LEU A 279 -22.25 -7.21 3.80
CA LEU A 279 -22.33 -8.09 4.97
C LEU A 279 -22.19 -7.30 6.29
N LEU A 280 -21.17 -6.46 6.39
CA LEU A 280 -20.89 -5.67 7.60
C LEU A 280 -22.01 -4.66 7.87
N GLY A 281 -22.62 -4.09 6.83
CA GLY A 281 -23.78 -3.22 7.00
C GLY A 281 -25.00 -3.93 7.53
N GLU A 282 -25.19 -5.19 7.17
CA GLU A 282 -26.24 -6.01 7.76
C GLU A 282 -25.96 -6.33 9.23
N VAL A 283 -24.70 -6.57 9.60
CA VAL A 283 -24.28 -6.70 11.02
C VAL A 283 -24.63 -5.43 11.79
N VAL A 284 -24.24 -4.25 11.30
CA VAL A 284 -24.59 -2.96 11.92
C VAL A 284 -26.10 -2.80 12.06
N ARG A 285 -26.87 -3.17 11.03
CA ARG A 285 -28.34 -3.09 11.03
C ARG A 285 -28.95 -3.98 12.12
N LEU A 286 -28.44 -5.20 12.30
CA LEU A 286 -28.89 -6.12 13.35
C LEU A 286 -28.55 -5.57 14.74
N ARG A 287 -27.40 -4.92 14.90
CA ARG A 287 -26.97 -4.30 16.17
C ARG A 287 -27.76 -3.04 16.53
N LYS A 288 -28.33 -2.33 15.55
CA LYS A 288 -29.19 -1.15 15.79
C LYS A 288 -30.63 -1.53 16.16
N ARG A 289 -31.05 -2.78 15.96
CA ARG A 289 -32.40 -3.21 16.36
C ARG A 289 -32.41 -3.49 17.86
N PRO A 290 -33.41 -2.99 18.61
CA PRO A 290 -33.61 -3.45 19.98
C PRO A 290 -33.87 -4.96 19.95
N VAL A 291 -33.13 -5.68 20.80
CA VAL A 291 -33.38 -7.10 21.05
C VAL A 291 -34.81 -7.20 21.61
N PRO A 292 -35.70 -8.03 21.04
CA PRO A 292 -37.03 -8.24 21.60
C PRO A 292 -36.95 -8.88 22.99
#